data_AF-A0A2M9IU82-F1
#
_entry.id   AF-A0A2M9IU82-F1
#
_cell.length_a   1.000
_cell.length_b   1.000
_cell.length_c   1.000
_cell.angle_alpha   90.00
_cell.angle_beta   90.00
_cell.angle_gamma   90.00
#
_symmetry.space_group_name_H-M   'P 1'
#
loop_
_entity.id
_entity.type
_entity.pdbx_description
1 polymer ?
#
loop_
_entity_poly.entity_id
_entity_poly.type
_entity_poly.pdbx_seq_one_letter_code
_entity_poly.pdbx_strand_id
1 'polypeptide(L)'
;MREPAAVTATTTGTGTAGTNALPSAGGASAPAPFFAHRAPGRGPGLAVFLNAGDPPLPVLRDLVLMLDEEGVDCLELAVPFPDSVTDGPAVRRSARRAMDRGGAGLEDVLAFLAGIRPQLTRTRIALLADWRYSLGHRDLAAVTRDIATAGADGLLIHALPPRLRERHRESAAAVGLPIVTTCYAKSSPEVQAEAAAHASAYLYLVAHYGRSGTAPAAGHAALARTVGGLRTYTHSPIAVGFGVSTRQDVEAVGASGADAAIIGSAAVSAVERAQEAGLDVTVAFRDFVRSVLPVPPR
;
A
#
# COMPACT_ATOMS: atom_id res chain seq x y z
N MET A 1 69.90 -48.16 8.98
CA MET A 1 70.10 -48.73 10.33
C MET A 1 69.08 -48.07 11.26
N ARG A 2 68.50 -48.86 12.17
CA ARG A 2 67.29 -48.59 12.97
C ARG A 2 67.37 -47.38 13.92
N GLU A 3 66.20 -46.77 14.11
CA GLU A 3 65.72 -45.91 15.21
C GLU A 3 65.91 -46.54 16.63
N PRO A 4 65.70 -45.85 17.79
CA PRO A 4 64.51 -45.03 18.08
C PRO A 4 64.67 -43.78 18.97
N ALA A 5 63.50 -43.13 19.16
CA ALA A 5 63.22 -41.83 19.73
C ALA A 5 63.21 -41.74 21.26
N ALA A 6 63.26 -40.51 21.78
CA ALA A 6 62.68 -40.15 23.08
C ALA A 6 62.04 -38.75 23.05
N VAL A 7 60.79 -38.75 23.49
CA VAL A 7 59.77 -37.71 23.65
C VAL A 7 60.22 -36.51 24.50
N THR A 8 59.76 -35.30 24.15
CA THR A 8 59.68 -34.18 25.11
C THR A 8 58.33 -33.48 24.96
N ALA A 9 57.70 -33.23 26.11
CA ALA A 9 56.34 -32.75 26.25
C ALA A 9 56.15 -31.29 25.83
N THR A 10 55.01 -31.06 25.19
CA THR A 10 54.50 -29.77 24.70
C THR A 10 53.89 -28.97 25.84
N THR A 11 54.24 -27.68 25.95
CA THR A 11 53.41 -26.67 26.63
C THR A 11 53.11 -25.55 25.64
N THR A 12 51.84 -25.19 25.61
CA THR A 12 51.11 -24.34 24.67
C THR A 12 51.40 -22.85 24.82
N GLY A 13 51.44 -22.10 23.70
CA GLY A 13 51.39 -20.64 23.71
C GLY A 13 51.32 -20.00 22.32
N THR A 14 50.21 -19.29 22.08
CA THR A 14 49.98 -18.21 21.08
C THR A 14 49.97 -18.55 19.58
N GLY A 15 48.78 -18.89 19.06
CA GLY A 15 48.44 -18.79 17.64
C GLY A 15 47.68 -17.50 17.35
N THR A 16 48.19 -16.72 16.41
CA THR A 16 47.60 -15.50 15.84
C THR A 16 46.32 -15.82 15.07
N ALA A 17 45.17 -15.30 15.52
CA ALA A 17 43.91 -15.39 14.81
C ALA A 17 43.87 -14.36 13.66
N GLY A 18 43.82 -14.86 12.43
CA GLY A 18 43.58 -14.06 11.23
C GLY A 18 42.17 -13.47 11.24
N THR A 19 42.08 -12.16 11.06
CA THR A 19 40.83 -11.44 10.84
C THR A 19 40.33 -11.70 9.43
N ASN A 20 39.35 -12.60 9.27
CA ASN A 20 38.56 -12.69 8.06
C ASN A 20 37.59 -11.49 8.03
N ALA A 21 37.92 -10.49 7.22
CA ALA A 21 37.03 -9.38 6.92
C ALA A 21 35.84 -9.90 6.07
N LEU A 22 34.63 -9.64 6.56
CA LEU A 22 33.39 -9.85 5.80
C LEU A 22 33.38 -8.93 4.56
N PRO A 23 32.83 -9.38 3.42
CA PRO A 23 32.71 -8.53 2.25
C PRO A 23 31.82 -7.32 2.57
N SER A 24 32.31 -6.12 2.24
CA SER A 24 31.54 -4.89 2.30
C SER A 24 30.26 -5.04 1.48
N ALA A 25 29.11 -4.89 2.12
CA ALA A 25 27.82 -4.79 1.45
C ALA A 25 27.90 -3.65 0.43
N GLY A 26 27.87 -4.01 -0.85
CA GLY A 26 27.74 -3.05 -1.94
C GLY A 26 26.51 -2.19 -1.70
N GLY A 27 26.63 -0.89 -1.98
CA GLY A 27 25.57 0.09 -1.78
C GLY A 27 24.29 -0.31 -2.49
N ALA A 28 23.37 -0.94 -1.77
CA ALA A 28 21.98 -1.01 -2.17
C ALA A 28 21.46 0.43 -2.14
N SER A 29 21.12 0.97 -3.31
CA SER A 29 20.31 2.18 -3.39
C SER A 29 19.13 2.02 -2.44
N ALA A 30 18.84 3.05 -1.63
CA ALA A 30 17.62 3.08 -0.85
C ALA A 30 16.43 2.73 -1.77
N PRO A 31 15.49 1.88 -1.34
CA PRO A 31 14.33 1.54 -2.15
C PRO A 31 13.63 2.84 -2.57
N ALA A 32 13.24 2.92 -3.85
CA ALA A 32 12.54 4.10 -4.36
C ALA A 32 11.30 4.38 -3.49
N PRO A 33 10.96 5.65 -3.20
CA PRO A 33 9.80 5.98 -2.36
C PRO A 33 8.51 5.38 -2.95
N PHE A 34 7.56 4.99 -2.09
CA PHE A 34 6.32 4.30 -2.46
C PHE A 34 5.46 5.06 -3.50
N PHE A 35 5.59 6.38 -3.54
CA PHE A 35 5.08 7.25 -4.61
C PHE A 35 6.29 7.89 -5.31
N ALA A 36 6.78 7.24 -6.36
CA ALA A 36 8.09 7.53 -6.95
C ALA A 36 8.09 8.78 -7.85
N HIS A 37 6.93 9.29 -8.26
CA HIS A 37 6.82 10.39 -9.23
C HIS A 37 6.95 11.81 -8.64
N ARG A 38 7.59 11.97 -7.47
CA ARG A 38 7.86 13.23 -6.77
C ARG A 38 8.95 14.13 -7.41
N ALA A 39 9.17 14.07 -8.72
CA ALA A 39 10.14 14.96 -9.36
C ALA A 39 9.77 16.43 -9.08
N PRO A 40 10.74 17.33 -8.82
CA PRO A 40 10.47 18.76 -8.67
C PRO A 40 9.67 19.25 -9.87
N GLY A 41 8.51 19.84 -9.62
CA GLY A 41 7.58 20.16 -10.70
C GLY A 41 6.81 18.94 -11.21
N ARG A 42 6.29 18.08 -10.33
CA ARG A 42 5.17 17.18 -10.60
C ARG A 42 4.19 17.28 -9.43
N GLY A 43 2.90 17.13 -9.70
CA GLY A 43 1.85 17.10 -8.67
C GLY A 43 2.03 15.93 -7.69
N PRO A 44 1.16 15.79 -6.68
CA PRO A 44 1.23 14.66 -5.75
C PRO A 44 1.05 13.33 -6.50
N GLY A 45 1.57 12.25 -5.93
CA GLY A 45 1.32 10.90 -6.42
C GLY A 45 -0.16 10.53 -6.38
N LEU A 46 -0.54 9.51 -7.14
CA LEU A 46 -1.91 9.03 -7.21
C LEU A 46 -2.01 7.57 -6.79
N ALA A 47 -2.87 7.31 -5.80
CA ALA A 47 -3.35 5.98 -5.49
C ALA A 47 -4.82 5.84 -5.93
N VAL A 48 -5.15 4.70 -6.52
CA VAL A 48 -6.53 4.37 -6.89
C VAL A 48 -6.96 3.13 -6.13
N PHE A 49 -8.14 3.15 -5.52
CA PHE A 49 -8.71 1.99 -4.83
C PHE A 49 -9.68 1.23 -5.73
N LEU A 50 -9.57 -0.10 -5.74
CA LEU A 50 -10.51 -1.03 -6.38
C LEU A 50 -10.72 -2.27 -5.49
N ASN A 51 -11.91 -2.87 -5.54
CA ASN A 51 -12.13 -4.20 -4.99
C ASN A 51 -11.72 -5.26 -6.02
N ALA A 52 -10.97 -6.27 -5.60
CA ALA A 52 -10.73 -7.42 -6.44
C ALA A 52 -12.06 -8.10 -6.81
N GLY A 53 -12.23 -8.42 -8.09
CA GLY A 53 -13.48 -8.98 -8.62
C GLY A 53 -14.53 -7.93 -9.01
N ASP A 54 -14.28 -6.63 -8.82
CA ASP A 54 -15.07 -5.53 -9.39
C ASP A 54 -14.18 -4.50 -10.12
N PRO A 55 -13.92 -4.68 -11.43
CA PRO A 55 -14.53 -5.65 -12.34
C PRO A 55 -13.95 -7.08 -12.18
N PRO A 56 -14.51 -8.11 -12.86
CA PRO A 56 -13.97 -9.47 -12.81
C PRO A 56 -12.46 -9.52 -13.06
N LEU A 57 -11.74 -10.44 -12.40
CA LEU A 57 -10.26 -10.46 -12.39
C LEU A 57 -9.59 -10.37 -13.77
N PRO A 58 -10.10 -11.00 -14.86
CA PRO A 58 -9.51 -10.81 -16.19
C PRO A 58 -9.59 -9.35 -16.67
N VAL A 59 -10.70 -8.66 -16.43
CA VAL A 59 -10.86 -7.24 -16.77
C VAL A 59 -10.03 -6.38 -15.83
N LEU A 60 -10.00 -6.71 -14.53
CA LEU A 60 -9.15 -6.01 -13.56
C LEU A 60 -7.67 -6.08 -13.98
N ARG A 61 -7.20 -7.22 -14.50
CA ARG A 61 -5.84 -7.35 -15.05
C ARG A 61 -5.54 -6.26 -16.08
N ASP A 62 -6.45 -6.07 -17.03
CA ASP A 62 -6.31 -5.07 -18.09
C ASP A 62 -6.33 -3.64 -17.51
N LEU A 63 -7.15 -3.39 -16.48
CA LEU A 63 -7.13 -2.12 -15.74
C LEU A 63 -5.77 -1.90 -15.04
N VAL A 64 -5.20 -2.90 -14.37
CA VAL A 64 -3.93 -2.74 -13.65
C VAL A 64 -2.77 -2.48 -14.61
N LEU A 65 -2.72 -3.17 -15.75
CA LEU A 65 -1.72 -2.89 -16.79
C LEU A 65 -1.89 -1.47 -17.34
N MET A 66 -3.14 -1.04 -17.57
CA MET A 66 -3.42 0.33 -17.98
C MET A 66 -2.97 1.37 -16.95
N LEU A 67 -3.19 1.12 -15.65
CA LEU A 67 -2.74 2.00 -14.58
C LEU A 67 -1.21 2.17 -14.59
N ASP A 68 -0.45 1.11 -14.88
CA ASP A 68 1.01 1.13 -15.04
C ASP A 68 1.44 1.99 -16.24
N GLU A 69 0.74 1.83 -17.37
CA GLU A 69 0.96 2.62 -18.58
C GLU A 69 0.71 4.12 -18.36
N GLU A 70 -0.42 4.46 -17.70
CA GLU A 70 -0.82 5.84 -17.40
C GLU A 70 0.00 6.45 -16.24
N GLY A 71 0.84 5.66 -15.57
CA GLY A 71 1.75 6.13 -14.53
C GLY A 71 1.07 6.43 -13.19
N VAL A 72 0.02 5.68 -12.85
CA VAL A 72 -0.56 5.70 -11.50
C VAL A 72 0.43 5.04 -10.53
N ASP A 73 0.81 5.75 -9.46
CA ASP A 73 1.84 5.28 -8.54
C ASP A 73 1.41 4.00 -7.78
N CYS A 74 0.13 3.91 -7.38
CA CYS A 74 -0.36 2.85 -6.52
C CYS A 74 -1.78 2.40 -6.88
N LEU A 75 -2.00 1.09 -6.88
CA LEU A 75 -3.31 0.47 -6.73
C LEU A 75 -3.49 0.01 -5.28
N GLU A 76 -4.46 0.56 -4.57
CA GLU A 76 -5.00 -0.05 -3.35
C GLU A 76 -5.99 -1.13 -3.76
N LEU A 77 -5.56 -2.39 -3.72
CA LEU A 77 -6.39 -3.53 -4.11
C LEU A 77 -7.00 -4.17 -2.86
N ALA A 78 -8.31 -4.07 -2.71
CA ALA A 78 -9.01 -4.69 -1.58
C ALA A 78 -9.46 -6.11 -1.89
N VAL A 79 -9.24 -7.02 -0.94
CA VAL A 79 -10.03 -8.26 -0.87
C VAL A 79 -11.46 -7.86 -0.48
N PRO A 80 -12.48 -8.11 -1.31
CA PRO A 80 -13.85 -7.66 -1.03
C PRO A 80 -14.40 -8.29 0.25
N PHE A 81 -15.07 -7.48 1.07
CA PHE A 81 -15.74 -7.92 2.30
C PHE A 81 -17.05 -7.16 2.53
N PRO A 82 -18.02 -7.73 3.26
CA PRO A 82 -19.34 -7.13 3.44
C PRO A 82 -19.36 -6.04 4.51
N ASP A 83 -20.33 -5.13 4.35
CA ASP A 83 -20.81 -4.22 5.40
C ASP A 83 -19.74 -3.38 6.11
N SER A 84 -18.68 -2.99 5.38
CA SER A 84 -17.67 -2.05 5.86
C SER A 84 -18.30 -0.75 6.35
N VAL A 85 -18.18 -0.48 7.65
CA VAL A 85 -18.76 0.70 8.31
C VAL A 85 -18.01 1.98 7.99
N THR A 86 -16.74 1.86 7.57
CA THR A 86 -15.91 3.00 7.18
C THR A 86 -16.11 3.40 5.72
N ASP A 87 -16.54 2.47 4.88
CA ASP A 87 -16.67 2.70 3.45
C ASP A 87 -17.97 3.38 3.07
N GLY A 88 -17.90 4.27 2.08
CA GLY A 88 -19.04 4.93 1.47
C GLY A 88 -19.90 3.98 0.61
N PRO A 89 -21.14 4.40 0.23
CA PRO A 89 -22.08 3.56 -0.52
C PRO A 89 -21.50 2.98 -1.83
N ALA A 90 -20.70 3.76 -2.57
CA ALA A 90 -20.09 3.32 -3.82
C ALA A 90 -19.12 2.14 -3.62
N VAL A 91 -18.27 2.21 -2.60
CA VAL A 91 -17.30 1.15 -2.26
C VAL A 91 -18.03 -0.09 -1.75
N ARG A 92 -19.08 0.06 -0.93
CA ARG A 92 -19.90 -1.07 -0.50
C ARG A 92 -20.62 -1.77 -1.65
N ARG A 93 -21.15 -1.02 -2.63
CA ARG A 93 -21.74 -1.60 -3.86
C ARG A 93 -20.69 -2.33 -4.69
N SER A 94 -19.49 -1.78 -4.81
CA SER A 94 -18.36 -2.43 -5.49
C SER A 94 -17.99 -3.76 -4.84
N ALA A 95 -17.81 -3.79 -3.52
CA ALA A 95 -17.55 -5.02 -2.79
C ALA A 95 -18.70 -6.04 -2.97
N ARG A 96 -19.96 -5.59 -2.91
CA ARG A 96 -21.14 -6.43 -3.15
C ARG A 96 -21.12 -7.05 -4.54
N ARG A 97 -20.88 -6.25 -5.60
CA ARG A 97 -20.75 -6.77 -6.98
C ARG A 97 -19.66 -7.82 -7.11
N ALA A 98 -18.51 -7.62 -6.47
CA ALA A 98 -17.44 -8.61 -6.46
C ALA A 98 -17.88 -9.93 -5.78
N MET A 99 -18.50 -9.83 -4.59
CA MET A 99 -18.97 -10.99 -3.84
C MET A 99 -20.11 -11.74 -4.54
N ASP A 100 -21.07 -11.05 -5.14
CA ASP A 100 -22.23 -11.66 -5.80
C ASP A 100 -21.85 -12.47 -7.06
N ARG A 101 -20.67 -12.21 -7.65
CA ARG A 101 -20.13 -12.95 -8.81
C ARG A 101 -19.36 -14.22 -8.42
N GLY A 102 -19.44 -14.64 -7.16
CA GLY A 102 -18.66 -15.76 -6.60
C GLY A 102 -17.47 -15.32 -5.73
N GLY A 103 -17.24 -14.01 -5.62
CA GLY A 103 -16.16 -13.43 -4.80
C GLY A 103 -14.78 -13.54 -5.45
N ALA A 104 -13.87 -12.68 -4.98
CA ALA A 104 -12.43 -12.89 -5.09
C ALA A 104 -11.92 -13.07 -3.66
N GLY A 105 -11.76 -14.31 -3.22
CA GLY A 105 -11.21 -14.61 -1.89
C GLY A 105 -9.74 -14.19 -1.79
N LEU A 106 -9.17 -14.25 -0.58
CA LEU A 106 -7.76 -13.89 -0.40
C LEU A 106 -6.86 -14.71 -1.35
N GLU A 107 -7.09 -16.00 -1.47
CA GLU A 107 -6.36 -16.91 -2.37
C GLU A 107 -6.43 -16.46 -3.84
N ASP A 108 -7.60 -16.07 -4.33
CA ASP A 108 -7.78 -15.58 -5.70
C ASP A 108 -7.01 -14.28 -5.92
N VAL A 109 -7.03 -13.39 -4.93
CA VAL A 109 -6.29 -12.12 -4.96
C VAL A 109 -4.79 -12.36 -4.92
N LEU A 110 -4.29 -13.28 -4.10
CA LEU A 110 -2.87 -13.63 -4.07
C LEU A 110 -2.42 -14.27 -5.39
N ALA A 111 -3.22 -15.13 -5.99
CA ALA A 111 -2.95 -15.70 -7.31
C ALA A 111 -2.94 -14.62 -8.41
N PHE A 112 -3.89 -13.68 -8.35
CA PHE A 112 -3.94 -12.52 -9.24
C PHE A 112 -2.67 -11.66 -9.12
N LEU A 113 -2.26 -11.32 -7.89
CA LEU A 113 -1.05 -10.56 -7.60
C LEU A 113 0.19 -11.25 -8.17
N ALA A 114 0.36 -12.55 -7.88
CA ALA A 114 1.50 -13.32 -8.35
C ALA A 114 1.59 -13.36 -9.89
N GLY A 115 0.43 -13.41 -10.56
CA GLY A 115 0.36 -13.40 -12.03
C GLY A 115 0.65 -12.03 -12.66
N ILE A 116 0.22 -10.94 -12.02
CA ILE A 116 0.33 -9.59 -12.61
C ILE A 116 1.61 -8.87 -12.23
N ARG A 117 2.15 -9.09 -11.03
CA ARG A 117 3.29 -8.32 -10.50
C ARG A 117 4.51 -8.31 -11.43
N PRO A 118 4.92 -9.42 -12.08
CA PRO A 118 6.06 -9.43 -13.00
C PRO A 118 5.89 -8.56 -14.26
N GLN A 119 4.66 -8.12 -14.55
CA GLN A 119 4.34 -7.30 -15.72
C GLN A 119 4.33 -5.79 -15.40
N LEU A 120 4.38 -5.41 -14.11
CA LEU A 120 4.30 -4.01 -13.68
C LEU A 120 5.69 -3.40 -13.49
N THR A 121 5.86 -2.19 -14.03
CA THR A 121 7.14 -1.47 -14.01
C THR A 121 7.14 -0.26 -13.09
N ARG A 122 5.96 0.31 -12.80
CA ARG A 122 5.78 1.58 -12.09
C ARG A 122 4.77 1.45 -10.95
N THR A 123 3.57 0.97 -11.25
CA THR A 123 2.45 0.89 -10.29
C THR A 123 2.77 -0.15 -9.23
N ARG A 124 2.78 0.31 -7.97
CA ARG A 124 2.81 -0.56 -6.80
C ARG A 124 1.42 -1.06 -6.45
N ILE A 125 1.32 -2.24 -5.84
CA ILE A 125 0.05 -2.73 -5.30
C ILE A 125 0.12 -2.80 -3.79
N ALA A 126 -0.68 -1.96 -3.12
CA ALA A 126 -0.96 -2.07 -1.69
C ALA A 126 -2.18 -2.97 -1.50
N LEU A 127 -1.99 -4.14 -0.90
CA LEU A 127 -3.10 -5.05 -0.58
C LEU A 127 -3.84 -4.54 0.65
N LEU A 128 -5.16 -4.34 0.52
CA LEU A 128 -6.06 -4.10 1.63
C LEU A 128 -6.81 -5.38 1.97
N ALA A 129 -6.66 -5.85 3.20
CA ALA A 129 -7.38 -7.02 3.70
C ALA A 129 -8.07 -6.70 5.03
N ASP A 130 -9.31 -7.12 5.19
CA ASP A 130 -10.00 -6.99 6.48
C ASP A 130 -9.53 -8.08 7.45
N TRP A 131 -9.28 -7.67 8.70
CA TRP A 131 -8.86 -8.61 9.74
C TRP A 131 -9.89 -9.71 9.96
N ARG A 132 -11.17 -9.38 10.13
CA ARG A 132 -12.21 -10.38 10.46
C ARG A 132 -12.49 -11.32 9.31
N TYR A 133 -12.63 -10.79 8.09
CA TYR A 133 -13.10 -11.54 6.93
C TYR A 133 -11.98 -12.24 6.17
N SER A 134 -10.79 -11.64 6.07
CA SER A 134 -9.70 -12.17 5.25
C SER A 134 -8.62 -12.89 6.06
N LEU A 135 -8.25 -12.38 7.24
CA LEU A 135 -7.02 -12.80 7.93
C LEU A 135 -7.21 -13.50 9.27
N GLY A 136 -8.31 -13.24 9.99
CA GLY A 136 -8.45 -13.52 11.42
C GLY A 136 -8.58 -15.00 11.79
N HIS A 137 -8.80 -15.85 10.78
CA HIS A 137 -8.82 -17.31 10.90
C HIS A 137 -7.48 -17.96 10.50
N ARG A 138 -6.44 -17.15 10.24
CA ARG A 138 -5.12 -17.60 9.77
C ARG A 138 -4.03 -17.24 10.77
N ASP A 139 -2.91 -17.94 10.68
CA ASP A 139 -1.70 -17.46 11.36
C ASP A 139 -1.17 -16.19 10.69
N LEU A 140 -0.99 -15.13 11.48
CA LEU A 140 -0.62 -13.81 10.96
C LEU A 140 0.76 -13.81 10.30
N ALA A 141 1.72 -14.58 10.82
CA ALA A 141 3.07 -14.62 10.23
C ALA A 141 3.08 -15.40 8.91
N ALA A 142 2.35 -16.52 8.86
CA ALA A 142 2.18 -17.29 7.63
C ALA A 142 1.50 -16.47 6.53
N VAL A 143 0.33 -15.88 6.81
CA VAL A 143 -0.40 -15.12 5.78
C VAL A 143 0.35 -13.87 5.33
N THR A 144 1.10 -13.22 6.22
CA THR A 144 1.96 -12.08 5.83
C THR A 144 3.07 -12.51 4.86
N ARG A 145 3.65 -13.69 5.07
CA ARG A 145 4.63 -14.28 4.14
C ARG A 145 4.00 -14.60 2.79
N ASP A 146 2.79 -15.15 2.78
CA ASP A 146 2.08 -15.49 1.55
C ASP A 146 1.75 -14.22 0.74
N ILE A 147 1.30 -13.15 1.41
CA ILE A 147 1.07 -11.83 0.81
C ILE A 147 2.36 -11.25 0.20
N ALA A 148 3.47 -11.31 0.93
CA ALA A 148 4.76 -10.83 0.43
C ALA A 148 5.23 -11.66 -0.78
N THR A 149 5.07 -12.98 -0.73
CA THR A 149 5.46 -13.91 -1.81
C THR A 149 4.62 -13.69 -3.07
N ALA A 150 3.33 -13.36 -2.91
CA ALA A 150 2.44 -13.00 -4.01
C ALA A 150 2.84 -11.68 -4.71
N GLY A 151 3.73 -10.90 -4.12
CA GLY A 151 4.27 -9.69 -4.73
C GLY A 151 3.50 -8.41 -4.40
N ALA A 152 2.75 -8.38 -3.28
CA ALA A 152 2.24 -7.11 -2.75
C ALA A 152 3.41 -6.19 -2.36
N ASP A 153 3.36 -4.93 -2.78
CA ASP A 153 4.39 -3.94 -2.45
C ASP A 153 4.12 -3.29 -1.07
N GLY A 154 2.90 -3.41 -0.54
CA GLY A 154 2.55 -3.01 0.81
C GLY A 154 1.27 -3.68 1.33
N LEU A 155 1.08 -3.67 2.65
CA LEU A 155 -0.08 -4.28 3.32
C LEU A 155 -0.81 -3.29 4.24
N LEU A 156 -2.11 -3.15 4.02
CA LEU A 156 -3.05 -2.46 4.89
C LEU A 156 -4.03 -3.48 5.50
N ILE A 157 -3.94 -3.71 6.81
CA ILE A 157 -4.94 -4.54 7.51
C ILE A 157 -6.05 -3.65 8.07
N HIS A 158 -7.23 -3.72 7.47
CA HIS A 158 -8.42 -3.04 7.97
C HIS A 158 -8.90 -3.68 9.27
N ALA A 159 -9.36 -2.84 10.21
CA ALA A 159 -9.90 -3.25 11.51
C ALA A 159 -9.01 -4.19 12.35
N LEU A 160 -7.68 -4.12 12.22
CA LEU A 160 -6.75 -4.88 13.06
C LEU A 160 -6.91 -4.51 14.55
N PRO A 161 -7.19 -5.47 15.45
CA PRO A 161 -7.25 -5.21 16.89
C PRO A 161 -5.95 -4.58 17.41
N PRO A 162 -6.00 -3.54 18.27
CA PRO A 162 -4.80 -2.87 18.77
C PRO A 162 -3.75 -3.81 19.37
N ARG A 163 -4.19 -4.83 20.11
CA ARG A 163 -3.33 -5.86 20.71
C ARG A 163 -2.51 -6.70 19.71
N LEU A 164 -2.88 -6.68 18.43
CA LEU A 164 -2.20 -7.44 17.36
C LEU A 164 -1.26 -6.56 16.51
N ARG A 165 -1.21 -5.24 16.74
CA ARG A 165 -0.40 -4.32 15.94
C ARG A 165 1.08 -4.67 15.99
N GLU A 166 1.60 -5.00 17.17
CA GLU A 166 3.02 -5.34 17.30
C GLU A 166 3.35 -6.62 16.55
N ARG A 167 2.56 -7.68 16.75
CA ARG A 167 2.71 -8.94 16.02
C ARG A 167 2.62 -8.74 14.50
N HIS A 168 1.74 -7.85 14.02
CA HIS A 168 1.66 -7.51 12.60
C HIS A 168 2.95 -6.86 12.09
N ARG A 169 3.50 -5.88 12.83
CA ARG A 169 4.77 -5.23 12.49
C ARG A 169 5.93 -6.21 12.46
N GLU A 170 6.05 -7.06 13.48
CA GLU A 170 7.08 -8.11 13.55
C GLU A 170 6.96 -9.08 12.37
N SER A 171 5.74 -9.53 12.06
CA SER A 171 5.48 -10.45 10.95
C SER A 171 5.85 -9.83 9.59
N ALA A 172 5.52 -8.56 9.39
CA ALA A 172 5.81 -7.84 8.16
C ALA A 172 7.30 -7.54 8.00
N ALA A 173 7.96 -7.11 9.08
CA ALA A 173 9.41 -6.86 9.11
C ALA A 173 10.21 -8.14 8.82
N ALA A 174 9.77 -9.30 9.35
CA ALA A 174 10.44 -10.59 9.14
C ALA A 174 10.49 -11.03 7.67
N VAL A 175 9.60 -10.52 6.82
CA VAL A 175 9.55 -10.82 5.38
C VAL A 175 9.82 -9.59 4.50
N GLY A 176 10.20 -8.46 5.11
CA GLY A 176 10.49 -7.21 4.41
C GLY A 176 9.28 -6.58 3.70
N LEU A 177 8.05 -6.88 4.13
CA LEU A 177 6.82 -6.32 3.56
C LEU A 177 6.51 -4.96 4.19
N PRO A 178 6.50 -3.85 3.42
CA PRO A 178 6.09 -2.55 3.94
C PRO A 178 4.63 -2.55 4.41
N ILE A 179 4.32 -1.82 5.49
CA ILE A 179 2.96 -1.71 6.01
C ILE A 179 2.42 -0.29 5.86
N VAL A 180 1.13 -0.23 5.56
CA VAL A 180 0.35 1.00 5.55
C VAL A 180 -0.29 1.15 6.93
N THR A 181 -0.08 2.29 7.57
CA THR A 181 -0.80 2.65 8.80
C THR A 181 -1.86 3.70 8.50
N THR A 182 -2.87 3.80 9.36
CA THR A 182 -3.98 4.73 9.17
C THR A 182 -4.14 5.62 10.40
N CYS A 183 -4.48 6.89 10.16
CA CYS A 183 -4.99 7.79 11.20
C CYS A 183 -6.05 8.72 10.61
N TYR A 184 -6.86 9.33 11.47
CA TYR A 184 -7.84 10.33 11.06
C TYR A 184 -7.31 11.73 11.37
N ALA A 185 -7.72 12.71 10.57
CA ALA A 185 -7.37 14.11 10.83
C ALA A 185 -7.82 14.60 12.22
N LYS A 186 -8.87 13.96 12.79
CA LYS A 186 -9.40 14.22 14.14
C LYS A 186 -8.90 13.26 15.22
N SER A 187 -8.01 12.32 14.91
CA SER A 187 -7.37 11.47 15.91
C SER A 187 -6.58 12.31 16.91
N SER A 188 -6.39 11.79 18.14
CA SER A 188 -5.54 12.47 19.12
C SER A 188 -4.09 12.53 18.63
N PRO A 189 -3.27 13.48 19.14
CA PRO A 189 -1.86 13.58 18.78
C PRO A 189 -1.08 12.27 18.99
N GLU A 190 -1.40 11.52 20.05
CA GLU A 190 -0.75 10.25 20.37
C GLU A 190 -1.04 9.19 19.31
N VAL A 191 -2.29 9.09 18.84
CA VAL A 191 -2.69 8.16 17.78
C VAL A 191 -2.05 8.55 16.44
N GLN A 192 -1.96 9.85 16.15
CA GLN A 192 -1.29 10.36 14.96
C GLN A 192 0.21 10.04 14.97
N ALA A 193 0.87 10.27 16.10
CA ALA A 193 2.29 9.94 16.29
C ALA A 193 2.54 8.43 16.18
N GLU A 194 1.73 7.59 16.83
CA GLU A 194 1.83 6.13 16.75
C GLU A 194 1.67 5.65 15.29
N ALA A 195 0.65 6.12 14.58
CA ALA A 195 0.44 5.72 13.19
C ALA A 195 1.62 6.15 12.29
N ALA A 196 2.07 7.40 12.43
CA ALA A 196 3.17 7.95 11.64
C ALA A 196 4.50 7.21 11.88
N ALA A 197 4.85 6.93 13.14
CA ALA A 197 6.10 6.29 13.51
C ALA A 197 6.24 4.86 12.98
N HIS A 198 5.14 4.18 12.69
CA HIS A 198 5.12 2.78 12.27
C HIS A 198 4.75 2.57 10.80
N ALA A 199 4.47 3.63 10.04
CA ALA A 199 4.29 3.53 8.59
C ALA A 199 5.63 3.17 7.93
N SER A 200 5.67 2.15 7.09
CA SER A 200 6.86 1.83 6.26
C SER A 200 6.57 1.79 4.76
N ALA A 201 5.31 1.63 4.35
CA ALA A 201 4.84 1.87 2.99
C ALA A 201 4.47 3.35 2.81
N TYR A 202 3.36 3.74 3.45
CA TYR A 202 2.89 5.12 3.58
C TYR A 202 1.92 5.23 4.78
N LEU A 203 1.77 6.44 5.29
CA LEU A 203 0.73 6.79 6.24
C LEU A 203 -0.52 7.24 5.47
N TYR A 204 -1.62 6.52 5.65
CA TYR A 204 -2.93 6.92 5.14
C TYR A 204 -3.57 7.90 6.15
N LEU A 205 -3.65 9.17 5.77
CA LEU A 205 -4.43 10.19 6.48
C LEU A 205 -5.86 10.24 5.95
N VAL A 206 -6.81 9.79 6.77
CA VAL A 206 -8.24 9.88 6.45
C VAL A 206 -8.73 11.29 6.75
N ALA A 207 -9.03 12.05 5.69
CA ALA A 207 -9.42 13.45 5.80
C ALA A 207 -10.72 13.66 6.59
N HIS A 208 -11.74 12.81 6.37
CA HIS A 208 -13.03 12.89 7.04
C HIS A 208 -13.55 11.53 7.49
N TYR A 209 -13.99 11.49 8.75
CA TYR A 209 -14.74 10.36 9.29
C TYR A 209 -16.20 10.43 8.79
N GLY A 210 -16.68 9.36 8.15
CA GLY A 210 -18.13 9.13 8.02
C GLY A 210 -18.79 9.31 6.66
N ARG A 211 -18.09 9.06 5.53
CA ARG A 211 -18.60 8.58 4.22
C ARG A 211 -17.52 8.77 3.15
N SER A 212 -16.89 7.70 2.66
CA SER A 212 -16.07 7.76 1.44
C SER A 212 -16.88 8.42 0.31
N GLY A 213 -16.28 9.35 -0.42
CA GLY A 213 -16.90 10.05 -1.55
C GLY A 213 -17.51 11.43 -1.23
N THR A 214 -17.35 11.97 -0.02
CA THR A 214 -17.72 13.36 0.29
C THR A 214 -16.49 14.20 0.61
N ALA A 215 -16.36 15.36 -0.04
CA ALA A 215 -15.26 16.28 0.20
C ALA A 215 -15.37 16.95 1.59
N PRO A 216 -14.24 17.32 2.22
CA PRO A 216 -14.23 18.22 3.36
C PRO A 216 -15.09 19.47 3.16
N ALA A 217 -15.96 19.79 4.12
CA ALA A 217 -16.67 21.09 4.11
C ALA A 217 -15.70 22.29 4.18
N ALA A 218 -14.52 22.10 4.78
CA ALA A 218 -13.46 23.10 4.87
C ALA A 218 -12.43 23.03 3.71
N GLY A 219 -12.62 22.12 2.75
CA GLY A 219 -11.64 21.82 1.69
C GLY A 219 -10.39 21.07 2.18
N HIS A 220 -9.64 20.48 1.24
CA HIS A 220 -8.42 19.72 1.53
C HIS A 220 -7.26 20.59 2.05
N ALA A 221 -7.26 21.90 1.73
CA ALA A 221 -6.25 22.84 2.23
C ALA A 221 -6.22 22.93 3.77
N ALA A 222 -7.34 22.66 4.44
CA ALA A 222 -7.41 22.63 5.90
C ALA A 222 -6.52 21.53 6.54
N LEU A 223 -6.10 20.53 5.76
CA LEU A 223 -5.24 19.44 6.21
C LEU A 223 -3.77 19.84 6.36
N ALA A 224 -3.36 21.01 5.85
CA ALA A 224 -1.94 21.41 5.82
C ALA A 224 -1.27 21.40 7.20
N ARG A 225 -1.99 21.84 8.24
CA ARG A 225 -1.49 21.79 9.63
C ARG A 225 -1.33 20.35 10.14
N THR A 226 -2.30 19.48 9.84
CA THR A 226 -2.25 18.07 10.23
C THR A 226 -1.11 17.36 9.52
N VAL A 227 -0.95 17.56 8.21
CA VAL A 227 0.15 16.98 7.43
C VAL A 227 1.50 17.49 7.95
N GLY A 228 1.64 18.79 8.20
CA GLY A 228 2.86 19.37 8.78
C GLY A 228 3.22 18.78 10.14
N GLY A 229 2.24 18.55 11.01
CA GLY A 229 2.45 17.87 12.29
C GLY A 229 2.86 16.40 12.13
N LEU A 230 2.20 15.65 11.24
CA LEU A 230 2.55 14.24 10.99
C LEU A 230 3.99 14.07 10.47
N ARG A 231 4.50 15.03 9.69
CA ARG A 231 5.89 15.01 9.20
C ARG A 231 6.94 15.03 10.30
N THR A 232 6.63 15.54 11.48
CA THR A 232 7.61 15.52 12.59
C THR A 232 7.80 14.12 13.16
N TYR A 233 6.91 13.18 12.83
CA TYR A 233 6.93 11.81 13.35
C TYR A 233 7.33 10.76 12.29
N THR A 234 7.41 11.13 11.01
CA THR A 234 7.66 10.16 9.94
C THR A 234 8.32 10.75 8.70
N HIS A 235 9.17 9.93 8.07
CA HIS A 235 9.69 10.16 6.72
C HIS A 235 8.91 9.38 5.66
N SER A 236 8.01 8.48 6.07
CA SER A 236 7.16 7.74 5.16
C SER A 236 6.22 8.68 4.42
N PRO A 237 5.84 8.35 3.18
CA PRO A 237 4.91 9.18 2.45
C PRO A 237 3.58 9.35 3.18
N ILE A 238 2.97 10.52 3.10
CA ILE A 238 1.64 10.79 3.64
C ILE A 238 0.67 10.83 2.46
N ALA A 239 -0.22 9.85 2.39
CA ALA A 239 -1.26 9.78 1.38
C ALA A 239 -2.60 10.18 2.01
N VAL A 240 -3.33 11.09 1.36
CA VAL A 240 -4.64 11.56 1.84
C VAL A 240 -5.74 10.93 1.02
N GLY A 241 -6.66 10.26 1.70
CA GLY A 241 -7.87 9.72 1.09
C GLY A 241 -9.15 10.33 1.66
N PHE A 242 -10.27 9.87 1.12
CA PHE A 242 -11.65 10.30 1.41
C PHE A 242 -11.98 11.71 0.90
N GLY A 243 -12.88 11.78 -0.10
CA GLY A 243 -13.38 13.04 -0.66
C GLY A 243 -12.63 13.53 -1.89
N VAL A 244 -11.68 12.75 -2.40
CA VAL A 244 -10.96 13.03 -3.65
C VAL A 244 -11.71 12.39 -4.83
N SER A 245 -12.11 13.21 -5.79
CA SER A 245 -12.89 12.74 -6.96
C SER A 245 -12.51 13.41 -8.27
N THR A 246 -11.85 14.56 -8.21
CA THR A 246 -11.45 15.36 -9.36
C THR A 246 -9.96 15.67 -9.31
N ARG A 247 -9.39 16.08 -10.45
CA ARG A 247 -8.03 16.63 -10.50
C ARG A 247 -7.83 17.78 -9.53
N GLN A 248 -8.81 18.66 -9.40
CA GLN A 248 -8.74 19.79 -8.46
C GLN A 248 -8.61 19.29 -7.01
N ASP A 249 -9.29 18.20 -6.65
CA ASP A 249 -9.12 17.59 -5.33
C ASP A 249 -7.71 17.03 -5.15
N VAL A 250 -7.18 16.34 -6.16
CA VAL A 250 -5.80 15.80 -6.15
C VAL A 250 -4.78 16.93 -5.96
N GLU A 251 -4.90 18.01 -6.73
CA GLU A 251 -4.04 19.18 -6.62
C GLU A 251 -4.18 19.87 -5.25
N ALA A 252 -5.39 19.97 -4.71
CA ALA A 252 -5.64 20.53 -3.38
C ALA A 252 -5.04 19.67 -2.26
N VAL A 253 -5.05 18.34 -2.41
CA VAL A 253 -4.34 17.42 -1.51
C VAL A 253 -2.84 17.67 -1.58
N GLY A 254 -2.26 17.79 -2.78
CA GLY A 254 -0.84 18.10 -2.94
C GLY A 254 -0.46 19.45 -2.32
N ALA A 255 -1.30 20.48 -2.50
CA ALA A 255 -1.10 21.79 -1.90
C ALA A 255 -1.13 21.79 -0.36
N SER A 256 -1.71 20.75 0.27
CA SER A 256 -1.64 20.56 1.73
C SER A 256 -0.29 20.01 2.23
N GLY A 257 0.61 19.64 1.32
CA GLY A 257 1.91 19.03 1.64
C GLY A 257 1.90 17.50 1.73
N ALA A 258 0.77 16.87 1.38
CA ALA A 258 0.66 15.43 1.25
C ALA A 258 1.44 14.94 0.02
N ASP A 259 1.99 13.73 0.08
CA ASP A 259 2.75 13.15 -1.04
C ASP A 259 1.84 12.55 -2.10
N ALA A 260 0.65 12.08 -1.71
CA ALA A 260 -0.25 11.41 -2.62
C ALA A 260 -1.72 11.65 -2.27
N ALA A 261 -2.58 11.55 -3.28
CA ALA A 261 -4.03 11.53 -3.15
C ALA A 261 -4.56 10.12 -3.43
N ILE A 262 -5.56 9.69 -2.66
CA ILE A 262 -6.19 8.36 -2.80
C ILE A 262 -7.61 8.53 -3.29
N ILE A 263 -7.92 7.96 -4.46
CA ILE A 263 -9.24 8.00 -5.08
C ILE A 263 -9.90 6.62 -5.01
N GLY A 264 -10.90 6.49 -4.14
CA GLY A 264 -11.69 5.25 -4.02
C GLY A 264 -13.08 5.34 -4.63
N SER A 265 -13.99 6.10 -4.02
CA SER A 265 -15.40 6.10 -4.43
C SER A 265 -15.61 6.54 -5.88
N ALA A 266 -14.88 7.54 -6.37
CA ALA A 266 -14.98 7.98 -7.76
C ALA A 266 -14.48 6.91 -8.75
N ALA A 267 -13.45 6.15 -8.37
CA ALA A 267 -12.88 5.08 -9.18
C ALA A 267 -13.84 3.90 -9.31
N VAL A 268 -14.34 3.35 -8.20
CA VAL A 268 -15.30 2.24 -8.25
C VAL A 268 -16.64 2.64 -8.89
N SER A 269 -17.03 3.92 -8.81
CA SER A 269 -18.18 4.43 -9.55
C SER A 269 -17.92 4.61 -11.04
N ALA A 270 -16.68 4.87 -11.47
CA ALA A 270 -16.35 4.87 -12.90
C ALA A 270 -16.45 3.46 -13.50
N VAL A 271 -15.99 2.44 -12.77
CA VAL A 271 -16.19 1.03 -13.12
C VAL A 271 -17.68 0.67 -13.20
N GLU A 272 -18.45 1.02 -12.16
CA GLU A 272 -19.91 0.79 -12.10
C GLU A 272 -20.63 1.37 -13.32
N ARG A 273 -20.40 2.66 -13.62
CA ARG A 273 -21.04 3.34 -14.75
C ARG A 273 -20.68 2.72 -16.10
N ALA A 274 -19.42 2.32 -16.29
CA ALA A 274 -18.98 1.69 -17.52
C ALA A 274 -19.69 0.34 -17.74
N GLN A 275 -19.81 -0.46 -16.68
CA GLN A 275 -20.53 -1.74 -16.71
C GLN A 275 -22.03 -1.55 -17.00
N GLU A 276 -22.68 -0.59 -16.33
CA GLU A 276 -24.10 -0.30 -16.52
C GLU A 276 -24.41 0.22 -17.94
N ALA A 277 -23.49 0.99 -18.53
CA ALA A 277 -23.61 1.50 -19.88
C ALA A 277 -23.21 0.50 -20.98
N GLY A 278 -22.73 -0.71 -20.61
CA GLY A 278 -22.24 -1.70 -21.57
C GLY A 278 -20.99 -1.26 -22.34
N LEU A 279 -20.19 -0.36 -21.75
CA LEU A 279 -18.95 0.15 -22.34
C LEU A 279 -17.77 -0.79 -22.03
N ASP A 280 -16.70 -0.65 -22.81
CA ASP A 280 -15.40 -1.21 -22.43
C ASP A 280 -14.92 -0.52 -21.14
N VAL A 281 -14.84 -1.31 -20.06
CA VAL A 281 -14.48 -0.81 -18.73
C VAL A 281 -13.05 -0.27 -18.72
N THR A 282 -12.11 -0.90 -19.43
CA THR A 282 -10.71 -0.46 -19.45
C THR A 282 -10.58 0.88 -20.15
N VAL A 283 -11.29 1.08 -21.28
CA VAL A 283 -11.31 2.37 -22.00
C VAL A 283 -11.95 3.47 -21.14
N ALA A 284 -13.16 3.23 -20.62
CA ALA A 284 -13.86 4.21 -19.81
C ALA A 284 -13.09 4.56 -18.52
N PHE A 285 -12.42 3.59 -17.92
CA PHE A 285 -11.61 3.80 -16.73
C PHE A 285 -10.31 4.56 -17.05
N ARG A 286 -9.70 4.33 -18.22
CA ARG A 286 -8.55 5.12 -18.69
C ARG A 286 -8.91 6.60 -18.83
N ASP A 287 -10.07 6.91 -19.40
CA ASP A 287 -10.56 8.29 -19.51
C ASP A 287 -10.76 8.93 -18.14
N PHE A 288 -11.32 8.18 -17.19
CA PHE A 288 -11.42 8.61 -15.79
C PHE A 288 -10.05 8.89 -15.16
N VAL A 289 -9.10 7.96 -15.27
CA VAL A 289 -7.72 8.12 -14.74
C VAL A 289 -7.07 9.37 -15.31
N ARG A 290 -7.12 9.55 -16.64
CA ARG A 290 -6.58 10.74 -17.32
C ARG A 290 -7.23 12.02 -16.86
N SER A 291 -8.51 12.00 -16.50
CA SER A 291 -9.23 13.17 -16.00
C SER A 291 -8.76 13.62 -14.62
N VAL A 292 -8.22 12.71 -13.79
CA VAL A 292 -7.80 12.99 -12.39
C VAL A 292 -6.29 13.06 -12.18
N LEU A 293 -5.47 12.48 -13.07
CA LEU A 293 -4.01 12.58 -13.01
C LEU A 293 -3.57 14.05 -12.93
N PRO A 294 -2.63 14.46 -12.08
CA PRO A 294 -2.19 15.86 -12.04
C PRO A 294 -1.52 16.27 -13.37
N VAL A 295 -1.70 17.52 -13.80
CA VAL A 295 -0.92 18.05 -14.95
C VAL A 295 0.53 18.21 -14.48
N PRO A 296 1.55 17.78 -15.25
CA PRO A 296 2.91 18.22 -14.96
C PRO A 296 2.94 19.75 -15.02
N PRO A 297 3.47 20.46 -14.01
CA PRO A 297 3.61 21.90 -14.08
C PRO A 297 4.39 22.30 -15.33
N ARG A 298 3.91 23.38 -15.93
CA ARG A 298 4.46 24.01 -17.13
C ARG A 298 5.81 24.65 -16.86
#